data_AF-A0A949Z5K7-F1
#
_entry.id   AF-A0A949Z5K7-F1
#
_cell.length_a   1.000
_cell.length_b   1.000
_cell.length_c   1.000
_cell.angle_alpha   90.00
_cell.angle_beta   90.00
_cell.angle_gamma   90.00
#
_symmetry.space_group_name_H-M   'P 1'
#
loop_
_entity.id
_entity.type
_entity.pdbx_description
1 polymer ?
#
loop_
_entity_poly.entity_id
_entity_poly.type
_entity_poly.pdbx_seq_one_letter_code
_entity_poly.pdbx_strand_id
1 'polypeptide(L)'
;MFSSCDTQGPDFTVYLDYGIDCCFGTYGDLNISERGIVLRSRWRFPLGTQLAIRICAHPVTPDDCPLCEDLTGMVVSCERIEERYPCFEATILFLDVTLPAQQGLGRVADRLDLANQVN
;
A
#
# COMPACT_ATOMS: atom_id res chain seq x y z
N MET A 1 -3.26 24.15 -20.95
CA MET A 1 -4.38 24.17 -19.97
C MET A 1 -3.94 23.30 -18.81
N PHE A 2 -3.57 23.90 -17.69
CA PHE A 2 -3.26 23.15 -16.47
C PHE A 2 -4.59 22.84 -15.79
N SER A 3 -4.95 21.56 -15.74
CA SER A 3 -6.08 21.09 -14.94
C SER A 3 -5.71 21.26 -13.48
N SER A 4 -6.56 21.97 -12.75
CA SER A 4 -6.55 22.06 -11.29
C SER A 4 -6.72 20.66 -10.70
N CYS A 5 -5.62 19.95 -10.45
CA CYS A 5 -5.62 18.79 -9.57
C CYS A 5 -5.48 19.33 -8.14
N ASP A 6 -6.46 18.98 -7.31
CA ASP A 6 -6.55 19.32 -5.90
C ASP A 6 -5.20 19.18 -5.18
N THR A 7 -4.91 20.14 -4.31
CA THR A 7 -3.86 20.09 -3.29
C THR A 7 -4.19 19.08 -2.19
N GLN A 8 -4.58 17.86 -2.58
CA GLN A 8 -4.77 16.75 -1.65
C GLN A 8 -3.43 16.03 -1.51
N GLY A 9 -2.92 15.97 -0.28
CA GLY A 9 -1.74 15.15 0.04
C GLY A 9 -2.03 13.66 -0.19
N PRO A 10 -1.01 12.80 -0.14
CA PRO A 10 -1.20 11.36 -0.30
C PRO A 10 -2.19 10.82 0.75
N ASP A 11 -3.03 9.86 0.37
CA ASP A 11 -4.00 9.24 1.27
C ASP A 11 -3.32 8.21 2.20
N PHE A 12 -2.22 7.63 1.74
CA PHE A 12 -1.45 6.65 2.51
C PHE A 12 0.06 6.76 2.28
N THR A 13 0.80 6.11 3.17
CA THR A 13 2.21 5.79 2.98
C THR A 13 2.45 4.29 3.20
N VAL A 14 3.19 3.64 2.30
CA VAL A 14 3.70 2.28 2.48
C VAL A 14 5.21 2.32 2.63
N TYR A 15 5.72 1.77 3.72
CA TYR A 15 7.14 1.56 3.94
C TYR A 15 7.47 0.09 3.68
N LEU A 16 8.52 -0.15 2.91
CA LEU A 16 9.02 -1.48 2.57
C LEU A 16 10.43 -1.64 3.12
N ASP A 17 10.76 -2.87 3.50
CA ASP A 17 12.06 -3.27 4.07
C ASP A 17 12.49 -2.35 5.22
N TYR A 18 11.60 -2.20 6.21
CA TYR A 18 11.80 -1.35 7.40
C TYR A 18 12.04 0.14 7.09
N GLY A 19 11.49 0.64 5.98
CA GLY A 19 11.53 2.07 5.62
C GLY A 19 12.73 2.47 4.77
N ILE A 20 13.48 1.50 4.25
CA ILE A 20 14.48 1.76 3.19
C ILE A 20 13.77 2.30 1.95
N ASP A 21 12.63 1.72 1.60
CA ASP A 21 11.80 2.13 0.47
C ASP A 21 10.45 2.67 0.97
N CYS A 22 9.98 3.79 0.42
CA CYS A 22 8.69 4.40 0.76
C CYS A 22 7.87 4.78 -0.47
N CYS A 23 6.61 4.35 -0.51
CA CYS A 23 5.63 4.74 -1.51
C CYS A 23 4.60 5.68 -0.88
N PHE A 24 4.33 6.79 -1.54
CA PHE A 24 3.18 7.65 -1.26
C PHE A 24 2.21 7.46 -2.41
N GLY A 25 0.93 7.29 -2.11
CA GLY A 25 -0.06 7.03 -3.14
C GLY A 25 -1.43 7.55 -2.79
N THR A 26 -2.29 7.50 -3.81
CA THR A 26 -3.73 7.75 -3.71
C THR A 26 -4.48 6.43 -3.79
N TYR A 27 -5.77 6.39 -3.48
CA TYR A 27 -6.60 5.16 -3.48
C TYR A 27 -6.41 4.21 -4.68
N GLY A 28 -6.06 4.73 -5.86
CA GLY A 28 -5.82 3.91 -7.06
C GLY A 28 -4.47 3.17 -7.11
N ASP A 29 -3.56 3.45 -6.19
CA ASP A 29 -2.19 2.95 -6.19
C ASP A 29 -1.97 1.77 -5.22
N LEU A 30 -2.99 1.44 -4.40
CA LEU A 30 -2.95 0.38 -3.41
C LEU A 30 -4.28 -0.37 -3.37
N ASN A 31 -4.23 -1.68 -3.58
CA ASN A 31 -5.32 -2.59 -3.29
C ASN A 31 -4.92 -3.48 -2.11
N ILE A 32 -5.81 -3.60 -1.11
CA ILE A 32 -5.61 -4.41 0.09
C ILE A 32 -6.65 -5.52 0.13
N SER A 33 -6.20 -6.75 0.36
CA SER A 33 -7.05 -7.91 0.60
C SER A 33 -6.63 -8.63 1.88
N GLU A 34 -7.40 -9.62 2.33
CA GLU A 34 -7.04 -10.45 3.48
C GLU A 34 -5.73 -11.24 3.28
N ARG A 35 -5.33 -11.48 2.03
CA ARG A 35 -4.20 -12.36 1.68
C ARG A 35 -2.95 -11.61 1.23
N GLY A 36 -3.07 -10.32 0.92
CA GLY A 36 -1.97 -9.56 0.35
C GLY A 36 -2.37 -8.17 -0.12
N ILE A 37 -1.41 -7.48 -0.71
CA ILE A 37 -1.60 -6.18 -1.35
C ILE A 37 -1.14 -6.20 -2.81
N VAL A 38 -1.72 -5.30 -3.60
CA VAL A 38 -1.17 -4.87 -4.89
C VAL A 38 -0.78 -3.41 -4.74
N LEU A 39 0.49 -3.11 -5.00
CA LEU A 39 1.06 -1.78 -4.81
C LEU A 39 1.75 -1.31 -6.09
N ARG A 40 1.48 -0.07 -6.47
CA ARG A 40 2.28 0.63 -7.48
C ARG A 40 3.51 1.26 -6.84
N SER A 41 4.67 1.01 -7.43
CA SER A 41 5.93 1.50 -6.90
C SER A 41 6.95 1.77 -8.01
N ARG A 42 7.98 2.56 -7.70
CA ARG A 42 9.10 2.78 -8.63
C ARG A 42 10.11 1.63 -8.67
N TRP A 43 9.96 0.66 -7.78
CA TRP A 43 10.93 -0.41 -7.57
C TRP A 43 10.50 -1.67 -8.30
N ARG A 44 11.49 -2.33 -8.91
CA ARG A 44 11.33 -3.68 -9.43
C ARG A 44 11.81 -4.66 -8.38
N PHE A 45 10.88 -5.38 -7.76
CA PHE A 45 11.22 -6.41 -6.79
C PHE A 45 11.45 -7.76 -7.47
N PRO A 46 12.50 -8.51 -7.12
CA PRO A 46 12.61 -9.91 -7.51
C PRO A 46 11.47 -10.75 -6.92
N LEU A 47 10.95 -11.71 -7.68
CA LEU A 47 9.97 -12.67 -7.16
C LEU A 47 10.57 -13.51 -6.04
N GLY A 48 9.76 -13.82 -5.03
CA GLY A 48 10.19 -14.52 -3.82
C GLY A 48 10.87 -13.62 -2.78
N THR A 49 11.09 -12.33 -3.08
CA THR A 49 11.63 -11.39 -2.09
C THR A 49 10.65 -11.25 -0.94
N GLN A 50 11.14 -11.49 0.27
CA GLN A 50 10.39 -11.21 1.49
C GLN A 50 10.58 -9.75 1.88
N LEU A 51 9.48 -9.07 2.20
CA LEU A 51 9.45 -7.67 2.58
C LEU A 51 8.79 -7.53 3.95
N ALA A 52 9.41 -6.72 4.81
CA ALA A 52 8.70 -6.07 5.91
C ALA A 52 7.92 -4.88 5.35
N ILE A 53 6.65 -4.75 5.74
CA ILE A 53 5.70 -3.80 5.17
C ILE A 53 5.05 -3.05 6.32
N ARG A 54 5.08 -1.72 6.28
CA ARG A 54 4.24 -0.88 7.13
C ARG A 54 3.29 -0.08 6.25
N ILE A 55 1.99 -0.28 6.40
CA ILE A 55 0.97 0.48 5.68
C ILE A 55 0.36 1.49 6.65
N CYS A 56 0.41 2.77 6.31
CA CYS A 56 -0.17 3.85 7.12
C CYS A 56 -1.23 4.59 6.33
N ALA A 57 -2.46 4.61 6.84
CA ALA A 57 -3.51 5.52 6.39
C ALA A 57 -3.32 6.88 7.06
N HIS A 58 -3.30 7.95 6.27
CA HIS A 58 -3.15 9.30 6.81
C HIS A 58 -4.43 9.77 7.53
N PRO A 59 -4.28 10.66 8.52
CA PRO A 59 -5.41 11.20 9.24
C PRO A 59 -6.31 12.03 8.31
N VAL A 60 -7.62 11.79 8.41
CA VAL A 60 -8.64 12.51 7.63
C VAL A 60 -8.91 13.89 8.24
N THR A 61 -8.78 13.99 9.56
CA THR A 61 -8.92 15.24 10.31
C THR A 61 -7.64 15.55 11.10
N PRO A 62 -7.34 16.83 11.41
CA PRO A 62 -6.12 17.20 12.13
C PRO A 62 -5.96 16.57 13.53
N ASP A 63 -7.08 16.15 14.14
CA ASP A 63 -7.11 15.53 15.46
C ASP A 63 -6.96 14.00 15.40
N ASP A 64 -7.00 13.40 14.21
CA ASP A 64 -6.80 11.97 14.02
C ASP A 64 -5.31 11.61 14.08
N CYS A 65 -5.01 10.46 14.69
CA CYS A 65 -3.71 9.82 14.53
C CYS A 65 -3.67 8.97 13.25
N PRO A 66 -2.52 8.87 12.57
CA PRO A 66 -2.36 7.91 11.48
C PRO A 66 -2.60 6.48 12.00
N LEU A 67 -3.29 5.68 11.20
CA LEU A 67 -3.47 4.25 11.46
C LEU A 67 -2.43 3.50 10.66
N CYS A 68 -1.53 2.80 11.34
CA CYS A 68 -0.46 2.04 10.72
C CYS A 68 -0.54 0.58 11.11
N GLU A 69 -0.22 -0.31 10.17
CA GLU A 69 -0.02 -1.72 10.47
C GLU A 69 1.23 -2.31 9.84
N ASP A 70 1.87 -3.18 10.63
CA ASP A 70 3.10 -3.89 10.29
C ASP A 70 2.80 -5.32 9.88
N LEU A 71 3.33 -5.72 8.73
CA LEU A 71 3.11 -7.01 8.09
C LEU A 71 4.41 -7.51 7.47
N THR A 72 4.47 -8.80 7.22
CA THR A 72 5.51 -9.42 6.38
C THR A 72 4.85 -10.10 5.19
N GLY A 73 5.44 -9.93 4.02
CA GLY A 73 4.93 -10.54 2.79
C GLY A 73 6.02 -10.97 1.83
N MET A 74 5.63 -11.71 0.80
CA MET A 74 6.48 -12.19 -0.27
C MET A 74 5.97 -11.65 -1.61
N VAL A 75 6.88 -11.14 -2.42
CA VAL A 75 6.58 -10.68 -3.78
C VAL A 75 6.28 -11.89 -4.66
N VAL A 76 5.07 -11.97 -5.20
CA VAL A 76 4.63 -13.06 -6.11
C VAL A 76 4.42 -12.60 -7.54
N SER A 77 4.27 -11.29 -7.76
CA SER A 77 4.29 -10.68 -9.09
C SER A 77 4.94 -9.29 -9.02
N CYS A 78 5.61 -8.89 -10.09
CA CYS A 78 6.15 -7.54 -10.25
C CYS A 78 6.25 -7.20 -11.73
N GLU A 79 5.26 -6.46 -12.24
CA GLU A 79 5.12 -6.14 -13.67
C GLU A 79 5.32 -4.65 -13.92
N ARG A 80 5.94 -4.32 -15.05
CA ARG A 80 6.10 -2.92 -15.44
C ARG A 80 4.81 -2.43 -16.08
N ILE A 81 4.23 -1.36 -15.54
CA ILE A 81 2.95 -0.81 -16.01
C ILE A 81 3.09 0.49 -16.83
N GLU A 82 4.24 1.16 -16.77
CA GLU A 82 4.55 2.32 -17.62
C GLU A 82 5.89 2.18 -18.34
N GLU A 83 5.92 2.45 -19.64
CA GLU A 83 7.15 2.38 -20.44
C GLU A 83 8.06 3.62 -20.27
N ARG A 84 7.47 4.78 -19.97
CA ARG A 84 8.19 6.06 -19.94
C ARG A 84 8.98 6.29 -18.66
N TYR A 85 8.49 5.77 -17.54
CA TYR A 85 9.09 5.94 -16.22
C TYR A 85 9.22 4.58 -15.51
N PRO A 86 10.08 4.44 -14.50
CA PRO A 86 10.12 3.23 -13.69
C PRO A 86 8.87 3.18 -12.80
N CYS A 87 7.83 2.49 -13.26
CA CYS A 87 6.59 2.25 -12.53
C CYS A 87 6.21 0.77 -12.68
N PHE A 88 6.08 0.10 -11.54
CA PHE A 88 5.82 -1.33 -11.43
C PHE A 88 4.62 -1.57 -10.53
N GLU A 89 3.80 -2.54 -10.90
CA GLU A 89 2.76 -3.09 -10.06
C GLU A 89 3.29 -4.37 -9.40
N ALA A 90 3.37 -4.37 -8.08
CA ALA A 90 3.87 -5.48 -7.29
C ALA A 90 2.72 -6.13 -6.52
N THR A 91 2.56 -7.44 -6.66
CA THR A 91 1.66 -8.24 -5.83
C THR A 91 2.46 -8.89 -4.72
N ILE A 92 2.06 -8.64 -3.48
CA ILE A 92 2.73 -9.15 -2.28
C ILE A 92 1.73 -9.96 -1.47
N LEU A 93 2.00 -11.26 -1.27
CA LEU A 93 1.21 -12.11 -0.39
C LEU A 93 1.74 -12.04 1.03
N PHE A 94 0.85 -11.96 2.02
CA PHE A 94 1.27 -11.94 3.41
C PHE A 94 1.68 -13.35 3.89
N LEU A 95 2.70 -13.42 4.74
CA LEU A 95 3.28 -14.69 5.20
C LEU A 95 2.74 -15.18 6.56
N ASP A 96 2.41 -14.27 7.48
CA ASP A 96 2.04 -14.61 8.86
C ASP A 96 0.96 -13.66 9.41
N VAL A 97 -0.19 -13.56 8.73
CA VAL A 97 -1.24 -12.65 9.20
C VAL A 97 -1.96 -13.24 10.40
N THR A 98 -1.64 -12.71 11.58
CA THR A 98 -2.39 -13.00 12.79
C THR A 98 -3.76 -12.31 12.75
N LEU A 99 -4.76 -12.84 13.47
CA LEU A 99 -6.09 -12.22 13.55
C LEU A 99 -6.04 -10.73 13.98
N PRO A 100 -5.20 -10.32 14.96
CA PRO A 100 -5.02 -8.89 15.27
C PRO A 100 -4.51 -8.08 14.08
N ALA A 101 -3.54 -8.60 13.31
CA ALA A 101 -3.02 -7.92 12.13
C ALA A 101 -4.06 -7.82 11.00
N GLN A 102 -4.91 -8.84 10.83
CA GLN A 102 -6.05 -8.78 9.90
C GLN A 102 -7.05 -7.70 10.31
N GLN A 103 -7.37 -7.61 11.61
CA GLN A 103 -8.27 -6.57 12.12
C GLN A 103 -7.67 -5.17 11.98
N GLY A 104 -6.38 -5.02 12.25
CA GLY A 104 -5.66 -3.77 12.03
C GLY A 104 -5.69 -3.35 10.56
N LEU A 105 -5.37 -4.29 9.66
CA LEU A 105 -5.39 -4.06 8.22
C LEU A 105 -6.79 -3.69 7.73
N GLY A 106 -7.83 -4.33 8.28
CA GLY A 106 -9.22 -3.95 8.04
C GLY A 106 -9.50 -2.49 8.40
N ARG A 107 -9.04 -2.02 9.56
CA ARG A 107 -9.19 -0.61 9.96
C ARG A 107 -8.43 0.35 9.04
N VAL A 108 -7.25 -0.05 8.56
CA VAL A 108 -6.48 0.72 7.57
C VAL A 108 -7.26 0.78 6.24
N ALA A 109 -7.79 -0.35 5.77
CA ALA A 109 -8.58 -0.41 4.54
C ALA A 109 -9.89 0.40 4.64
N ASP A 110 -10.60 0.30 5.76
CA ASP A 110 -11.80 1.08 6.05
C ASP A 110 -11.51 2.58 6.06
N ARG A 111 -10.39 2.98 6.68
CA ARG A 111 -9.95 4.38 6.72
C ARG A 111 -9.64 4.92 5.33
N LEU A 112 -9.11 4.07 4.46
CA LEU A 112 -8.82 4.39 3.07
C LEU A 112 -10.05 4.21 2.16
N ASP A 113 -11.24 3.91 2.70
CA ASP A 113 -12.45 3.58 1.90
C ASP A 113 -12.19 2.50 0.82
N LEU A 114 -11.19 1.64 1.05
CA LEU A 114 -10.83 0.53 0.16
C LEU A 114 -11.74 -0.69 0.37
N ALA A 115 -12.56 -0.67 1.42
CA ALA A 115 -13.53 -1.71 1.76
C ALA A 115 -14.53 -2.01 0.62
N ASN A 116 -14.77 -1.07 -0.30
CA ASN A 116 -15.66 -1.25 -1.44
C ASN A 116 -15.02 -1.96 -2.65
N GLN A 117 -13.75 -2.37 -2.59
CA GLN A 117 -13.05 -3.08 -3.68
C GLN A 117 -12.89 -4.59 -3.45
N VAL A 118 -13.46 -5.14 -2.37
CA VAL A 118 -13.48 -6.58 -2.12
C VAL A 118 -14.70 -7.20 -2.82
N ASN A 119 -14.54 -7.55 -4.10
CA ASN A 119 -15.44 -8.45 -4.84
C ASN A 119 -14.66 -9.67 -5.34
#